data_AF-X1MN63-F1
#
_entry.id   AF-X1MN63-F1
#
_cell.length_a   1.000
_cell.length_b   1.000
_cell.length_c   1.000
_cell.angle_alpha   90.00
_cell.angle_beta   90.00
_cell.angle_gamma   90.00
#
_symmetry.space_group_name_H-M   'P 1'
#
loop_
_entity.id
_entity.type
_entity.pdbx_description
1 polymer ?
#
loop_
_entity_poly.entity_id
_entity_poly.type
_entity_poly.pdbx_seq_one_letter_code
_entity_poly.pdbx_strand_id
1 'polypeptide(L)'
;MKSNVLADRIESGTPYPIKAIFGAGLNPMHFPNTNRLVEKLKKLDFIVVSEYFHTPGTQLADIVLPVSSWLERHILAMPPRTRGFASLIEPAIEPIGESWPEWKILFELAKRLGL
;
A
#
# COMPACT_ATOMS: atom_id res chain seq x y z
N MET A 1 -7.00 -18.76 -16.80
CA MET A 1 -6.82 -17.33 -16.44
C MET A 1 -5.47 -17.18 -15.74
N LYS A 2 -4.37 -16.98 -16.49
CA LYS A 2 -2.99 -17.18 -15.99
C LYS A 2 -2.26 -15.91 -15.55
N SER A 3 -2.74 -14.72 -15.89
CA SER A 3 -1.95 -13.51 -15.75
C SER A 3 -2.13 -12.86 -14.37
N ASN A 4 -1.04 -12.79 -13.62
CA ASN A 4 -0.85 -11.83 -12.55
C ASN A 4 0.47 -11.13 -12.88
N VAL A 5 0.36 -9.93 -13.46
CA VAL A 5 1.51 -9.22 -14.02
C VAL A 5 2.58 -8.97 -12.97
N LEU A 6 2.20 -8.66 -11.73
CA LEU A 6 3.15 -8.48 -10.64
C LEU A 6 3.95 -9.76 -10.38
N ALA A 7 3.25 -10.89 -10.24
CA ALA A 7 3.90 -12.19 -10.06
C ALA A 7 4.78 -12.57 -11.27
N ASP A 8 4.32 -12.29 -12.49
CA ASP A 8 5.08 -12.53 -13.73
C ASP A 8 6.39 -11.73 -13.74
N ARG A 9 6.37 -10.47 -13.29
CA ARG A 9 7.54 -9.58 -13.28
C ARG A 9 8.53 -9.91 -12.19
N ILE A 10 8.04 -10.28 -11.00
CA ILE A 10 8.90 -10.76 -9.91
C ILE A 10 9.62 -12.05 -10.34
N GLU A 11 8.92 -12.94 -11.05
CA GLU A 11 9.48 -14.19 -11.55
C GLU A 11 10.42 -13.99 -12.73
N SER A 12 10.06 -13.18 -13.72
CA SER A 12 10.85 -13.02 -14.94
C SER A 12 12.07 -12.13 -14.74
N GLY A 13 12.01 -11.18 -13.81
CA GLY A 13 13.05 -10.16 -13.63
C GLY A 13 13.23 -9.26 -14.86
N THR A 14 12.24 -9.20 -15.76
CA THR A 14 12.28 -8.40 -16.99
C THR A 14 11.26 -7.27 -16.92
N PRO A 15 11.60 -6.03 -17.31
CA PRO A 15 12.89 -5.59 -17.86
C PRO A 15 14.04 -5.48 -16.82
N TYR A 16 13.73 -5.52 -15.53
CA TYR A 16 14.70 -5.53 -14.44
C TYR A 16 14.12 -6.29 -13.24
N PRO A 17 14.97 -6.82 -12.34
CA PRO A 17 14.51 -7.53 -11.16
C PRO A 17 13.80 -6.58 -10.19
N ILE A 18 12.63 -6.98 -9.70
CA ILE A 18 11.96 -6.32 -8.59
C ILE A 18 12.54 -6.89 -7.30
N LYS A 19 13.13 -6.04 -6.46
CA LYS A 19 13.76 -6.45 -5.20
C LYS A 19 12.98 -6.04 -3.97
N ALA A 20 12.25 -4.93 -4.05
CA ALA A 20 11.45 -4.44 -2.94
C ALA A 20 10.08 -3.97 -3.41
N ILE A 21 9.11 -3.98 -2.50
CA ILE A 21 7.80 -3.39 -2.72
C ILE A 21 7.36 -2.55 -1.52
N PHE A 22 6.81 -1.37 -1.80
CA PHE A 22 6.00 -0.61 -0.87
C PHE A 22 4.53 -0.82 -1.25
N GLY A 23 3.78 -1.52 -0.40
CA GLY A 23 2.40 -1.90 -0.62
C GLY A 23 1.43 -1.05 0.20
N ALA A 24 0.78 -0.07 -0.43
CA ALA A 24 -0.32 0.65 0.18
C ALA A 24 -1.60 -0.22 0.20
N GLY A 25 -1.95 -0.75 1.37
CA GLY A 25 -3.07 -1.70 1.51
C GLY A 25 -2.89 -2.98 0.68
N LEU A 26 -1.66 -3.48 0.54
CA LEU A 26 -1.37 -4.67 -0.27
C LEU A 26 -2.02 -5.90 0.34
N ASN A 27 -3.18 -6.32 -0.18
CA ASN A 27 -3.82 -7.57 0.19
C ASN A 27 -3.77 -8.58 -0.98
N PRO A 28 -2.95 -9.65 -0.91
CA PRO A 28 -2.85 -10.66 -1.96
C PRO A 28 -4.18 -11.33 -2.34
N MET A 29 -5.14 -11.36 -1.41
CA MET A 29 -6.46 -11.94 -1.64
C MET A 29 -7.28 -11.17 -2.68
N HIS A 30 -6.94 -9.91 -2.95
CA HIS A 30 -7.61 -9.11 -3.98
C HIS A 30 -7.09 -9.39 -5.40
N PHE A 31 -6.04 -10.21 -5.54
CA PHE A 31 -5.40 -10.49 -6.82
C PHE A 31 -5.77 -11.88 -7.35
N PRO A 32 -5.88 -12.05 -8.68
CA PRO A 32 -6.03 -13.37 -9.28
C PRO A 32 -4.78 -14.23 -9.04
N ASN A 33 -4.98 -15.54 -8.94
CA ASN A 33 -3.93 -16.52 -8.66
C ASN A 33 -3.14 -16.19 -7.37
N THR A 34 -3.86 -15.90 -6.28
CA THR A 34 -3.31 -15.45 -4.99
C THR A 34 -2.15 -16.31 -4.50
N ASN A 35 -2.27 -17.64 -4.52
CA ASN A 35 -1.21 -18.53 -4.04
C ASN A 35 0.10 -18.30 -4.80
N ARG A 36 0.03 -18.17 -6.14
CA ARG A 36 1.20 -17.86 -6.96
C ARG A 36 1.77 -16.50 -6.61
N LEU A 37 0.93 -15.48 -6.42
CA LEU A 37 1.40 -14.15 -6.02
C LEU A 37 2.12 -14.20 -4.68
N VAL A 38 1.54 -14.85 -3.67
CA VAL A 38 2.14 -15.00 -2.34
C VAL A 38 3.49 -15.69 -2.43
N GLU A 39 3.61 -16.76 -3.21
CA GLU A 39 4.89 -17.43 -3.46
C GLU A 39 5.94 -16.51 -4.11
N LYS A 40 5.54 -15.64 -5.03
CA LYS A 40 6.47 -14.69 -5.66
C LYS A 40 6.83 -13.54 -4.72
N LEU A 41 5.88 -13.00 -3.97
CA LEU A 41 6.14 -11.94 -2.99
C LEU A 41 7.19 -12.40 -1.96
N LYS A 42 7.10 -13.64 -1.47
CA LYS A 42 8.10 -14.22 -0.54
C LYS A 42 9.54 -14.30 -1.09
N LYS A 43 9.76 -14.07 -2.39
CA LYS A 43 11.08 -14.04 -3.01
C LYS A 43 11.68 -12.63 -3.10
N LEU A 44 10.93 -11.60 -2.74
CA LEU A 44 11.46 -10.24 -2.68
C LEU A 44 12.44 -10.11 -1.51
N ASP A 45 13.40 -9.21 -1.66
CA ASP A 45 14.41 -8.95 -0.64
C ASP A 45 13.85 -8.08 0.49
N PHE A 46 12.80 -7.30 0.21
CA PHE A 46 12.19 -6.39 1.19
C PHE A 46 10.74 -6.00 0.86
N ILE A 47 9.85 -6.08 1.85
CA ILE A 47 8.44 -5.76 1.73
C ILE A 47 8.04 -4.80 2.85
N VAL A 48 7.54 -3.62 2.47
CA VAL A 48 6.89 -2.67 3.37
C VAL A 48 5.42 -2.61 3.04
N VAL A 49 4.55 -2.65 4.05
CA VAL A 49 3.11 -2.49 3.86
C VAL A 49 2.59 -1.36 4.74
N SER A 50 1.86 -0.41 4.16
CA SER A 50 1.12 0.60 4.90
C SER A 50 -0.33 0.14 5.05
N GLU A 51 -0.79 -0.07 6.29
CA GLU A 51 -2.06 -0.72 6.57
C GLU A 51 -2.64 -0.33 7.94
N TYR A 52 -3.97 -0.42 8.07
CA TYR A 52 -4.72 -0.12 9.30
C TYR A 52 -4.94 -1.38 10.16
N PHE A 53 -5.03 -2.56 9.51
CA PHE A 53 -5.36 -3.84 10.13
C PHE A 53 -4.28 -4.90 9.95
N HIS A 54 -4.31 -5.95 10.77
CA HIS A 54 -3.48 -7.13 10.52
C HIS A 54 -4.09 -7.98 9.40
N THR A 55 -3.60 -7.82 8.18
CA THR A 55 -4.07 -8.50 6.96
C THR A 55 -3.08 -9.56 6.47
N PRO A 56 -3.48 -10.46 5.54
CA PRO A 56 -2.54 -11.37 4.87
C PRO A 56 -1.35 -10.67 4.22
N GLY A 57 -1.51 -9.40 3.83
CA GLY A 57 -0.42 -8.55 3.35
C GLY A 57 0.61 -8.25 4.43
N THR A 58 0.15 -7.81 5.61
CA THR A 58 1.02 -7.50 6.74
C THR A 58 1.80 -8.72 7.24
N GLN A 59 1.27 -9.93 7.06
CA GLN A 59 1.96 -11.17 7.41
C GLN A 59 3.13 -11.51 6.47
N LEU A 60 3.16 -10.91 5.29
CA LEU A 60 4.27 -11.05 4.33
C LEU A 60 5.30 -9.92 4.45
N ALA A 61 4.99 -8.85 5.19
CA ALA A 61 5.80 -7.66 5.23
C ALA A 61 6.95 -7.78 6.23
N ASP A 62 8.11 -7.24 5.88
CA ASP A 62 9.23 -7.03 6.80
C ASP A 62 8.96 -5.84 7.73
N ILE A 63 8.30 -4.81 7.22
CA ILE A 63 7.87 -3.64 7.99
C ILE A 63 6.40 -3.34 7.72
N VAL A 64 5.63 -3.17 8.79
CA VAL A 64 4.26 -2.66 8.74
C VAL A 64 4.25 -1.23 9.25
N LEU A 65 3.77 -0.30 8.43
CA LEU A 65 3.63 1.11 8.80
C LEU A 65 2.15 1.39 9.12
N PRO A 66 1.83 1.79 10.37
CA PRO A 66 0.46 2.05 10.77
C PRO A 66 -0.08 3.30 10.06
N VAL A 67 -1.18 3.15 9.34
CA VAL A 67 -1.82 4.25 8.62
C VAL A 67 -3.06 4.73 9.38
N SER A 68 -3.28 6.05 9.43
CA SER A 68 -4.48 6.63 10.03
C SER A 68 -5.70 6.36 9.15
N SER A 69 -6.83 5.99 9.77
CA SER A 69 -8.08 5.69 9.07
C SER A 69 -8.63 6.93 8.32
N TRP A 70 -9.63 6.73 7.48
CA TRP A 70 -10.25 7.84 6.75
C TRP A 70 -10.99 8.83 7.66
N LEU A 71 -11.31 8.44 8.90
CA LEU A 71 -11.90 9.29 9.93
C LEU A 71 -10.87 10.14 10.67
N GLU A 72 -9.58 9.84 10.51
CA GLU A 72 -8.47 10.41 11.28
C GLU A 72 -7.61 11.38 10.47
N ARG A 73 -7.93 11.60 9.20
CA ARG A 73 -7.09 12.40 8.30
C ARG A 73 -7.89 13.24 7.32
N HIS A 74 -7.29 14.34 6.89
CA HIS A 74 -7.80 15.13 5.78
C HIS A 74 -7.79 14.32 4.48
N ILE A 75 -8.91 14.34 3.76
CA ILE A 75 -9.03 13.71 2.43
C ILE A 75 -9.63 14.71 1.47
N LEU A 76 -8.95 14.94 0.36
CA LEU A 76 -9.56 15.59 -0.80
C LEU A 76 -10.18 14.51 -1.68
N ALA A 77 -11.51 14.38 -1.60
CA ALA A 77 -12.26 13.38 -2.34
C ALA A 77 -12.90 14.01 -3.60
N MET A 78 -12.81 13.30 -4.72
CA MET A 78 -13.57 13.61 -5.92
C MET A 78 -14.37 12.38 -6.36
N PRO A 79 -15.47 12.06 -5.66
CA PRO A 79 -16.29 10.90 -6.00
C PRO A 79 -16.79 10.98 -7.45
N PRO A 80 -16.91 9.87 -8.18
CA PRO A 80 -17.33 9.89 -9.60
C PRO A 80 -18.67 10.60 -9.86
N ARG A 81 -19.52 10.71 -8.82
CA ARG A 81 -20.85 11.32 -8.90
C ARG A 81 -20.87 12.82 -8.59
N THR A 82 -19.75 13.43 -8.19
CA THR A 82 -19.72 14.85 -7.81
C THR A 82 -19.64 15.81 -9.00
N ARG A 83 -19.72 15.34 -10.26
CA ARG A 83 -19.88 16.17 -11.48
C ARG A 83 -18.94 17.39 -11.53
N GLY A 84 -17.68 17.21 -11.14
CA GLY A 84 -16.66 18.28 -11.16
C GLY A 84 -16.46 19.04 -9.85
N PHE A 85 -17.18 18.68 -8.79
CA PHE A 85 -16.92 19.20 -7.43
C PHE A 85 -15.95 18.29 -6.68
N ALA A 86 -15.01 18.91 -5.95
CA ALA A 86 -14.18 18.24 -4.96
C ALA A 86 -14.76 18.50 -3.56
N SER A 87 -14.62 17.53 -2.67
CA SER A 87 -15.02 17.62 -1.27
C SER A 87 -13.79 17.47 -0.39
N LEU A 88 -13.61 18.42 0.53
CA LEU A 88 -12.65 18.27 1.62
C LEU A 88 -13.36 17.57 2.78
N ILE A 89 -12.81 16.44 3.20
CA ILE A 89 -13.24 15.71 4.39
C ILE A 89 -12.26 16.05 5.50
N GLU A 90 -12.78 16.61 6.58
CA GLU A 90 -12.02 16.87 7.81
C GLU A 90 -11.99 15.64 8.72
N PRO A 91 -10.91 15.45 9.50
CA PRO A 91 -10.84 14.37 10.47
C PRO A 91 -11.96 14.51 11.51
N ALA A 92 -12.65 13.41 11.79
CA ALA A 92 -13.64 13.34 12.86
C ALA A 92 -12.98 13.15 14.24
N ILE A 93 -11.80 12.54 14.26
CA ILE A 93 -10.98 12.31 15.45
C ILE A 93 -9.50 12.48 15.10
N GLU A 94 -8.65 12.65 16.12
CA GLU A 94 -7.20 12.63 15.93
C GLU A 94 -6.70 11.20 15.59
N PRO A 95 -5.57 11.07 14.86
CA PRO A 95 -4.92 9.79 14.63
C PRO A 95 -4.69 8.99 15.91
N ILE A 96 -5.08 7.72 15.88
CA ILE A 96 -4.93 6.83 17.03
C ILE A 96 -3.53 6.23 17.04
N GLY A 97 -2.91 6.20 18.22
CA GLY A 97 -1.59 5.57 18.45
C GLY A 97 -0.49 6.29 17.68
N GLU A 98 0.36 5.53 17.00
CA GLU A 98 1.45 6.04 16.16
C GLU A 98 1.08 6.13 14.68
N SER A 99 -0.22 6.02 14.36
CA SER A 99 -0.67 6.01 12.98
C SER A 99 -0.46 7.36 12.32
N TRP A 100 0.02 7.34 11.07
CA TRP A 100 0.17 8.55 10.25
C TRP A 100 -0.73 8.49 9.01
N PRO A 101 -1.19 9.65 8.51
CA PRO A 101 -1.81 9.67 7.20
C PRO A 101 -0.77 9.27 6.14
N GLU A 102 -1.21 8.54 5.11
CA GLU A 102 -0.30 7.90 4.15
C GLU A 102 0.60 8.91 3.40
N TRP A 103 0.09 10.11 3.10
CA TRP A 103 0.87 11.18 2.49
C TRP A 103 2.08 11.58 3.35
N LYS A 104 1.94 11.56 4.69
CA LYS A 104 3.02 11.90 5.62
C LYS A 104 4.10 10.83 5.61
N ILE A 105 3.71 9.56 5.57
CA ILE A 105 4.65 8.43 5.45
C ILE A 105 5.49 8.57 4.18
N LEU A 106 4.83 8.83 3.03
CA LEU A 106 5.53 8.99 1.76
C LEU A 106 6.45 10.21 1.75
N PHE A 107 6.05 11.33 2.36
CA PHE A 107 6.88 12.53 2.42
C PHE A 107 8.08 12.35 3.34
N GLU A 108 7.91 11.70 4.48
CA GLU A 108 9.01 11.38 5.39
C GLU A 108 9.99 10.37 4.78
N LEU A 109 9.49 9.44 3.96
CA LEU A 109 10.33 8.55 3.16
C LEU A 109 11.10 9.33 2.10
N ALA A 110 10.43 10.21 1.34
CA ALA A 110 11.06 11.04 0.31
C ALA A 110 12.21 11.89 0.89
N LYS A 111 11.99 12.55 2.03
CA LYS A 111 13.04 13.31 2.74
C LYS A 111 14.25 12.45 3.08
N ARG A 112 14.04 11.22 3.56
CA ARG A 112 15.12 10.27 3.90
C ARG A 112 15.88 9.77 2.67
N LEU A 113 15.24 9.79 1.51
CA LEU A 113 15.84 9.49 0.22
C LEU A 113 16.51 10.70 -0.45
N GLY A 114 16.42 11.89 0.16
CA GLY A 114 16.98 13.12 -0.40
C GLY A 114 16.17 13.71 -1.56
N LEU A 115 14.86 13.46 -1.59
CA LEU A 115 13.91 14.01 -2.56
C LEU A 115 13.14 15.22 -2.00
#